data_AF-A0A426XC98-F1
#
_entry.id   AF-A0A426XC98-F1
#
_cell.length_a   1.000
_cell.length_b   1.000
_cell.length_c   1.000
_cell.angle_alpha   90.00
_cell.angle_beta   90.00
_cell.angle_gamma   90.00
#
_symmetry.space_group_name_H-M   'P 1'
#
loop_
_entity.id
_entity.type
_entity.pdbx_description
1 polymer ?
#
loop_
_entity_poly.entity_id
_entity_poly.type
_entity_poly.pdbx_seq_one_letter_code
_entity_poly.pdbx_strand_id
1 'polypeptide(L)'
;STCVREAAHQYTGPFEATTHVVVGGGGSALAKFTPLRTRWSYYQDYDFGFVKLTAFNQSTLLLEYKKSRDGVVYDYFTITRDYRDILDCAVDSCSKTSMSS
;
A
#
# COMPACT_ATOMS: atom_id res chain seq x y z
N SER A 1 -16.86 0.24 -6.29
CA SER A 1 -15.39 0.18 -6.31
C SER A 1 -14.96 -1.25 -6.05
N THR A 2 -14.06 -1.79 -6.87
CA THR A 2 -13.67 -3.19 -6.85
C THR A 2 -12.24 -3.31 -6.30
N CYS A 3 -11.99 -4.24 -5.39
CA CYS A 3 -10.63 -4.59 -4.99
C CYS A 3 -10.03 -5.46 -6.10
N VAL A 4 -8.91 -5.06 -6.68
CA VAL A 4 -8.23 -5.82 -7.72
C VAL A 4 -7.42 -6.97 -7.12
N ARG A 5 -6.92 -6.77 -5.89
CA ARG A 5 -6.21 -7.75 -5.08
C ARG A 5 -6.77 -7.73 -3.66
N GLU A 6 -6.86 -8.89 -3.02
CA GLU A 6 -7.17 -8.96 -1.60
C GLU A 6 -6.04 -8.35 -0.76
N ALA A 7 -6.41 -7.67 0.32
CA ALA A 7 -5.45 -7.00 1.17
C ALA A 7 -4.60 -8.00 1.96
N ALA A 8 -3.29 -7.78 1.95
CA ALA A 8 -2.31 -8.63 2.60
C ALA A 8 -1.18 -7.80 3.20
N HIS A 9 -0.46 -8.37 4.17
CA HIS A 9 0.78 -7.78 4.68
C HIS A 9 1.98 -8.03 3.76
N GLN A 10 1.86 -8.93 2.78
CA GLN A 10 2.94 -9.30 1.85
C GLN A 10 2.42 -9.25 0.42
N TYR A 11 2.87 -8.25 -0.32
CA TYR A 11 2.61 -8.12 -1.74
C TYR A 11 3.83 -8.59 -2.53
N THR A 12 3.61 -9.48 -3.47
CA THR A 12 4.65 -10.03 -4.34
C THR A 12 4.24 -9.98 -5.80
N GLY A 13 5.24 -9.97 -6.67
CA GLY A 13 5.08 -10.11 -8.12
C GLY A 13 4.62 -8.82 -8.82
N PRO A 14 3.97 -8.96 -9.99
CA PRO A 14 3.58 -7.83 -10.84
C PRO A 14 2.68 -6.81 -10.14
N PHE A 15 2.71 -5.58 -10.68
CA PHE A 15 1.83 -4.52 -10.22
C PHE A 15 0.38 -4.81 -10.60
N GLU A 16 -0.47 -5.14 -9.62
CA GLU A 16 -1.90 -5.37 -9.87
C GLU A 16 -2.75 -4.12 -9.61
N ALA A 17 -2.43 -3.34 -8.57
CA ALA A 17 -3.14 -2.12 -8.22
C ALA A 17 -2.36 -1.20 -7.28
N THR A 18 -2.72 0.09 -7.27
CA THR A 18 -2.19 1.09 -6.33
C THR A 18 -2.76 0.89 -4.94
N THR A 19 -1.89 0.82 -3.93
CA THR A 19 -2.30 0.87 -2.52
C THR A 19 -2.43 2.33 -2.08
N HIS A 20 -3.59 2.71 -1.54
CA HIS A 20 -3.84 4.05 -1.02
C HIS A 20 -3.79 4.04 0.51
N VAL A 21 -3.04 4.97 1.10
CA VAL A 21 -2.88 5.08 2.56
C VAL A 21 -3.22 6.50 3.00
N VAL A 22 -4.06 6.64 4.02
CA VAL A 22 -4.39 7.94 4.65
C VAL A 22 -3.62 8.06 5.95
N VAL A 23 -2.72 9.05 6.04
CA VAL A 23 -1.81 9.24 7.19
C VAL A 23 -1.96 10.62 7.85
N GLY A 24 -3.18 11.17 7.84
CA GLY A 24 -3.45 12.54 8.31
C GLY A 24 -3.42 12.74 9.84
N GLY A 25 -3.23 11.68 10.63
CA GLY A 25 -3.23 11.69 12.10
C GLY A 25 -1.95 12.25 12.74
N GLY A 26 -1.38 13.33 12.19
CA GLY A 26 -0.08 13.84 12.64
C GLY A 26 -0.10 14.67 13.93
N GLY A 27 -1.26 15.13 14.40
CA GLY A 27 -1.36 15.93 15.64
C GLY A 27 -2.57 16.87 15.77
N SER A 28 -3.37 17.06 14.72
CA SER A 28 -4.63 17.84 14.79
C SER A 28 -5.81 17.01 15.33
N ALA A 29 -6.91 17.65 15.70
CA ALA A 29 -8.11 16.96 16.15
C ALA A 29 -8.50 15.78 15.24
N LEU A 30 -8.70 14.60 15.83
CA LEU A 30 -8.93 13.36 15.10
C LEU A 30 -10.31 13.35 14.41
N ALA A 31 -10.34 12.95 13.13
CA ALA A 31 -11.55 12.83 12.32
C ALA A 31 -12.16 11.42 12.39
N LYS A 32 -13.43 11.32 12.80
CA LYS A 32 -14.11 10.01 13.00
C LYS A 32 -14.39 9.33 11.66
N PHE A 33 -14.24 8.01 11.62
CA PHE A 33 -14.68 7.20 10.49
C PHE A 33 -16.21 7.14 10.41
N THR A 34 -16.72 6.94 9.19
CA THR A 34 -18.11 6.55 8.96
C THR A 34 -18.35 5.13 9.52
N PRO A 35 -19.57 4.80 9.99
CA PRO A 35 -19.90 3.42 10.39
C PRO A 35 -19.82 2.41 9.22
N LEU A 36 -19.79 2.89 7.98
CA LEU A 36 -19.65 2.03 6.80
C LEU A 36 -18.20 1.57 6.61
N ARG A 37 -17.92 0.28 6.81
CA ARG A 37 -16.64 -0.33 6.41
C ARG A 37 -16.72 -0.87 5.00
N THR A 38 -16.03 -0.22 4.07
CA THR A 38 -15.91 -0.68 2.68
C THR A 38 -14.95 -1.87 2.57
N ARG A 39 -15.16 -2.74 1.57
CA ARG A 39 -14.31 -3.94 1.36
C ARG A 39 -12.82 -3.61 1.12
N TRP A 40 -12.52 -2.45 0.56
CA TRP A 40 -11.16 -1.99 0.29
C TRP A 40 -10.48 -1.33 1.50
N SER A 41 -11.21 -1.08 2.59
CA SER A 41 -10.64 -0.49 3.81
C SER A 41 -10.12 -1.58 4.73
N TYR A 42 -8.86 -1.95 4.50
CA TYR A 42 -8.18 -3.04 5.22
C TYR A 42 -7.92 -2.68 6.69
N TYR A 43 -7.19 -1.59 6.93
CA TYR A 43 -6.82 -1.12 8.25
C TYR A 43 -7.33 0.31 8.50
N GLN A 44 -7.74 0.59 9.75
CA GLN A 44 -8.22 1.90 10.20
C GLN A 44 -7.74 2.11 11.64
N ASP A 45 -7.20 3.29 11.94
CA ASP A 45 -6.86 3.69 13.30
C ASP A 45 -7.34 5.12 13.56
N TYR A 46 -8.02 5.31 14.70
CA TYR A 46 -8.50 6.62 15.18
C TYR A 46 -7.58 7.10 16.31
N ASP A 47 -6.32 7.31 15.96
CA ASP A 47 -5.26 7.72 16.89
C ASP A 47 -4.19 8.52 16.11
N PHE A 48 -3.27 9.12 16.84
CA PHE A 48 -2.13 9.83 16.26
C PHE A 48 -1.06 8.86 15.79
N GLY A 49 -0.54 9.08 14.59
CA GLY A 49 0.52 8.25 14.04
C GLY A 49 1.10 8.79 12.75
N PHE A 50 2.10 8.09 12.26
CA PHE A 50 2.83 8.42 11.04
C PHE A 50 3.26 7.15 10.32
N VAL A 51 3.60 7.29 9.04
CA VAL A 51 4.14 6.18 8.23
C VAL A 51 5.64 6.35 8.04
N LYS A 52 6.35 5.23 8.08
CA LYS A 52 7.76 5.12 7.72
C LYS A 52 7.90 4.13 6.56
N LEU A 53 8.59 4.56 5.50
CA LEU A 53 8.94 3.72 4.37
C LEU A 53 10.42 3.32 4.46
N THR A 54 10.72 2.04 4.28
CA THR A 54 12.08 1.50 4.27
C THR A 54 12.29 0.69 3.00
N ALA A 55 13.11 1.20 2.08
CA ALA A 55 13.58 0.44 0.92
C ALA A 55 14.83 -0.34 1.34
N PHE A 56 14.73 -1.66 1.45
CA PHE A 56 15.87 -2.51 1.84
C PHE A 56 16.84 -2.74 0.68
N ASN A 57 16.31 -2.84 -0.54
CA ASN A 57 17.05 -3.04 -1.79
C ASN A 57 16.16 -2.64 -2.98
N GLN A 58 16.59 -2.90 -4.23
CA GLN A 58 15.80 -2.56 -5.42
C GLN A 58 14.49 -3.36 -5.55
N SER A 59 14.36 -4.49 -4.85
CA SER A 59 13.21 -5.39 -4.97
C SER A 59 12.26 -5.34 -3.77
N THR A 60 12.69 -4.80 -2.62
CA THR A 60 11.96 -4.92 -1.34
C THR A 60 11.71 -3.56 -0.69
N LEU A 61 10.44 -3.23 -0.51
CA LEU A 61 9.95 -2.07 0.24
C LEU A 61 9.12 -2.52 1.44
N LEU A 62 9.30 -1.87 2.58
CA LEU A 62 8.46 -2.02 3.78
C LEU A 62 7.79 -0.69 4.11
N LEU A 63 6.48 -0.74 4.33
CA LEU A 63 5.71 0.34 4.94
C LEU A 63 5.36 -0.06 6.38
N GLU A 64 5.63 0.84 7.33
CA GLU A 64 5.25 0.70 8.73
C GLU A 64 4.37 1.90 9.14
N TYR A 65 3.18 1.65 9.67
CA TYR A 65 2.39 2.63 10.39
C TYR A 65 2.71 2.53 11.88
N LYS A 66 3.05 3.67 12.48
CA LYS A 66 3.47 3.76 13.88
C LYS A 66 2.63 4.78 14.61
N LYS A 67 2.21 4.46 15.83
CA LYS A 67 1.50 5.42 16.68
C LYS A 67 2.49 6.41 17.28
N SER A 68 2.08 7.67 17.38
CA SER A 68 2.92 8.74 17.91
C SER A 68 3.14 8.62 19.42
N ARG A 69 2.23 7.94 20.13
CA ARG A 69 2.28 7.80 21.60
C ARG A 69 3.44 6.92 22.10
N ASP A 70 3.81 5.90 21.34
CA ASP A 70 4.76 4.86 21.74
C ASP A 70 5.81 4.55 20.67
N GLY A 71 5.61 5.00 19.43
CA GLY A 71 6.51 4.69 18.32
C GLY A 71 6.57 3.20 18.01
N VAL A 72 5.54 2.42 18.33
CA VAL A 72 5.42 1.00 17.99
C VAL A 72 4.65 0.84 16.67
N VAL A 73 4.91 -0.24 15.94
CA VAL A 73 4.25 -0.56 14.66
C VAL A 73 2.89 -1.19 14.93
N TYR A 74 1.84 -0.67 14.27
CA TYR A 74 0.46 -1.11 14.43
C TYR A 74 -0.18 -1.64 13.14
N ASP A 75 0.36 -1.24 11.99
CA ASP A 75 0.05 -1.82 10.68
C ASP A 75 1.32 -1.80 9.82
N TYR A 76 1.45 -2.74 8.90
CA TYR A 76 2.59 -2.82 8.01
C TYR A 76 2.25 -3.61 6.75
N PHE A 77 3.01 -3.39 5.69
CA PHE A 77 3.08 -4.36 4.60
C PHE A 77 4.41 -4.26 3.87
N THR A 78 4.78 -5.35 3.20
CA THR A 78 5.93 -5.41 2.32
C THR A 78 5.51 -5.50 0.87
N ILE A 79 6.31 -4.92 -0.01
CA ILE A 79 6.24 -5.15 -1.45
C ILE A 79 7.57 -5.76 -1.86
N THR A 80 7.53 -6.98 -2.38
CA THR A 80 8.70 -7.70 -2.90
C THR A 80 8.48 -8.04 -4.37
N ARG A 81 9.19 -7.36 -5.26
CA ARG A 81 9.06 -7.57 -6.71
C ARG A 81 10.34 -7.15 -7.43
N ASP A 82 10.68 -7.85 -8.49
CA ASP A 82 11.85 -7.53 -9.29
C ASP A 82 11.52 -6.54 -10.42
N TYR A 83 12.55 -6.03 -11.08
CA TYR A 83 12.36 -5.09 -12.19
C TYR A 83 11.49 -5.66 -13.33
N ARG A 84 11.55 -6.97 -13.57
CA ARG A 84 10.71 -7.63 -14.59
C ARG A 84 9.21 -7.53 -14.24
N ASP A 85 8.86 -7.69 -12.98
CA ASP A 85 7.49 -7.56 -12.47
C ASP A 85 6.93 -6.13 -12.65
N ILE A 86 7.81 -5.13 -12.76
CA ILE A 86 7.43 -3.73 -13.04
C ILE A 86 7.11 -3.53 -14.53
N LEU A 87 7.78 -4.28 -15.40
CA LEU A 87 7.60 -4.20 -16.86
C LEU A 87 6.42 -5.05 -17.35
N ASP A 88 5.96 -6.00 -16.55
CA ASP A 88 4.83 -6.85 -16.87
C ASP A 88 3.55 -6.03 -17.08
N CYS A 89 2.74 -6.48 -18.03
CA CYS A 89 1.47 -5.84 -18.33
C CYS A 89 0.44 -6.10 -17.23
N ALA A 90 -0.26 -5.05 -16.81
CA ALA A 90 -1.43 -5.12 -15.95
C ALA A 90 -2.67 -4.57 -16.65
N VAL A 91 -3.85 -4.70 -16.01
CA VAL A 91 -5.10 -4.12 -16.51
C VAL A 91 -4.90 -2.61 -16.70
N ASP A 92 -5.19 -2.13 -17.92
CA ASP A 92 -4.99 -0.74 -18.36
C ASP A 92 -3.53 -0.23 -18.28
N SER A 93 -2.55 -1.11 -18.08
CA SER A 93 -1.13 -0.78 -17.99
C SER A 93 -0.28 -1.76 -18.81
N CYS A 94 -0.32 -1.61 -20.14
CA CYS A 94 0.47 -2.43 -21.05
C CYS A 94 1.00 -1.60 -22.22
N SER A 95 2.30 -1.71 -22.48
CA SER A 95 2.95 -1.00 -23.59
C SER A 95 2.55 -1.62 -24.94
N LYS A 96 2.44 -0.79 -25.98
CA LYS A 96 2.15 -1.27 -27.34
C LYS A 96 3.30 -2.12 -27.87
N THR A 97 2.96 -3.23 -28.53
CA THR A 97 3.91 -4.11 -29.21
C THR A 97 3.80 -3.97 -30.73
N SER A 98 4.93 -4.00 -31.44
CA SER A 98 4.97 -4.14 -32.90
C SER A 98 5.17 -5.60 -33.30
N MET A 99 4.62 -6.03 -34.43
CA MET A 99 4.87 -7.38 -34.99
C MET A 99 6.10 -7.43 -35.91
N SER A 100 6.84 -6.33 -36.04
CA SER A 100 8.12 -6.31 -36.76
C SER A 100 9.22 -6.99 -35.93
N SER A 101 10.01 -7.87 -36.54
CA SER A 101 11.22 -8.47 -35.95
C SER A 101 12.48 -7.83 -36.52
#